data_AF-A0A7I9VFC0-F1
#
_entry.id   AF-A0A7I9VFC0-F1
#
_cell.length_a   1.000
_cell.length_b   1.000
_cell.length_c   1.000
_cell.angle_alpha   90.00
_cell.angle_beta   90.00
_cell.angle_gamma   90.00
#
_symmetry.space_group_name_H-M   'P 1'
#
loop_
_entity.id
_entity.type
_entity.pdbx_description
1 polymer ?
#
loop_
_entity_poly.entity_id
_entity_poly.type
_entity_poly.pdbx_seq_one_letter_code
_entity_poly.pdbx_strand_id
1 'polypeptide(L)' 'MTDKKFPGNPTRSYRSAEPIVVVDEVADWPRLTPDALQAWRDRLAAGVRDGTAEIIN' A
#
# COMPACT_ATOMS: atom_id res chain seq x y z
N MET A 1 -2.90 8.31 0.37
CA MET A 1 -1.65 7.95 1.07
C MET A 1 -0.83 9.19 1.38
N THR A 2 -0.52 10.00 0.36
CA THR A 2 0.01 11.36 0.48
C THR A 2 -0.76 12.14 1.54
N ASP A 3 -0.04 12.80 2.45
CA ASP A 3 -0.59 13.63 3.52
C ASP A 3 -1.63 12.96 4.43
N LYS A 4 -1.74 11.62 4.45
CA LYS A 4 -2.68 10.91 5.33
C LYS A 4 -2.08 10.62 6.71
N LYS A 5 -0.81 10.19 6.77
CA LYS A 5 -0.09 9.89 8.04
C LYS A 5 1.18 10.71 8.23
N PHE A 6 1.87 11.03 7.13
CA PHE A 6 3.10 11.79 7.11
C PHE A 6 3.00 12.89 6.04
N PRO A 7 3.68 14.03 6.21
CA PRO A 7 3.68 15.10 5.21
C PRO A 7 4.34 14.63 3.90
N GLY A 8 3.76 15.03 2.78
CA GLY A 8 4.20 14.69 1.44
C GLY A 8 3.95 13.23 1.04
N ASN A 9 4.79 12.72 0.13
CA ASN A 9 4.70 11.36 -0.41
C ASN A 9 6.01 10.57 -0.18
N PRO A 10 6.37 10.26 1.08
CA PRO A 10 7.66 9.65 1.42
C PRO A 10 7.84 8.26 0.79
N THR A 11 6.74 7.54 0.61
CA THR A 11 6.66 6.21 0.00
C THR A 11 6.57 6.25 -1.53
N ARG A 12 6.51 7.44 -2.12
CA ARG A 12 6.52 7.67 -3.57
C ARG A 12 5.45 6.87 -4.31
N SER A 13 4.23 6.86 -3.78
CA SER A 13 3.09 6.20 -4.43
C SER A 13 2.37 7.16 -5.37
N TYR A 14 2.09 6.72 -6.59
CA TYR A 14 1.46 7.52 -7.65
C TYR A 14 0.30 6.76 -8.30
N ARG A 15 -0.53 7.48 -9.06
CA ARG A 15 -1.58 6.91 -9.91
C ARG A 15 -1.60 7.65 -11.25
N SER A 16 -1.83 6.92 -12.34
CA SER A 16 -1.94 7.46 -13.71
C SER A 16 -3.37 7.32 -14.21
N ALA A 17 -3.87 8.33 -14.92
CA ALA A 17 -5.11 8.24 -15.68
C ALA A 17 -4.89 7.61 -17.07
N GLU A 18 -3.67 7.68 -17.58
CA GLU A 18 -3.26 7.14 -18.87
C GLU A 18 -2.65 5.74 -18.74
N PRO A 19 -2.69 4.90 -19.79
CA PRO A 19 -2.04 3.59 -19.80
C PRO A 19 -0.54 3.66 -19.51
N ILE A 20 -0.01 2.61 -18.88
CA ILE A 20 1.43 2.43 -18.61
C ILE A 20 1.96 1.19 -19.32
N VAL A 21 3.25 1.22 -19.68
CA VAL A 21 3.95 0.10 -20.34
C VAL A 21 4.84 -0.61 -19.30
N VAL A 22 4.76 -1.94 -19.25
CA VAL A 22 5.67 -2.77 -18.44
C VAL A 22 6.99 -2.91 -19.19
N VAL A 23 8.09 -2.54 -18.53
CA VAL A 23 9.42 -2.52 -19.16
C VAL A 23 10.37 -3.56 -18.58
N ASP A 24 10.12 -4.03 -17.36
CA ASP A 24 10.97 -5.01 -16.67
C ASP A 24 10.19 -5.69 -15.53
N GLU A 25 10.70 -6.84 -15.06
CA GLU A 25 10.21 -7.59 -13.90
C GLU A 25 11.31 -7.73 -12.84
N VAL A 26 11.03 -7.30 -11.61
CA VAL A 26 11.95 -7.46 -10.47
C VAL A 26 11.61 -8.75 -9.72
N ALA A 27 12.37 -9.81 -9.97
CA ALA A 27 12.12 -11.15 -9.43
C ALA A 27 12.61 -11.35 -7.98
N ASP A 28 13.62 -10.60 -7.55
CA ASP A 28 14.33 -10.76 -6.27
C ASP A 28 13.78 -9.83 -5.16
N TRP A 29 12.51 -9.45 -5.25
CA TRP A 29 11.92 -8.54 -4.28
C TRP A 29 11.82 -9.17 -2.87
N PRO A 30 12.37 -8.52 -1.83
CA PRO A 30 12.38 -9.06 -0.48
C PRO A 30 10.95 -9.17 0.06
N ARG A 31 10.63 -10.33 0.64
CA ARG A 31 9.33 -10.59 1.26
C ARG A 31 9.32 -10.11 2.71
N LEU A 32 8.14 -9.69 3.17
CA LEU A 32 7.90 -9.49 4.60
C LEU A 32 8.02 -10.83 5.33
N THR A 33 8.47 -10.77 6.59
CA THR A 33 8.40 -11.93 7.47
C THR A 33 6.94 -12.33 7.71
N PRO A 34 6.66 -13.62 8.00
CA PRO A 34 5.30 -14.08 8.28
C PRO A 34 4.60 -13.26 9.37
N ASP A 35 5.29 -12.94 10.47
CA ASP A 35 4.74 -12.16 11.58
C ASP A 35 4.41 -10.72 11.18
N ALA A 36 5.30 -10.07 10.41
CA ALA A 36 5.05 -8.71 9.91
C ALA A 36 3.86 -8.68 8.95
N LEU A 37 3.74 -9.70 8.10
CA LEU A 37 2.61 -9.85 7.19
C LEU A 37 1.29 -10.08 7.94
N GLN A 38 1.32 -10.90 9.00
CA GLN A 38 0.13 -11.15 9.82
C GLN A 38 -0.31 -9.88 10.56
N ALA A 39 0.62 -9.18 11.20
CA ALA A 39 0.32 -7.92 11.88
C ALA A 39 -0.26 -6.86 10.93
N TRP A 40 0.18 -6.82 9.67
CA TRP A 40 -0.40 -5.95 8.65
C TRP A 40 -1.85 -6.35 8.29
N ARG A 41 -2.11 -7.66 8.11
CA ARG A 41 -3.46 -8.18 7.83
C ARG A 41 -4.44 -7.87 8.96
N ASP A 42 -4.02 -8.04 10.21
CA ASP A 42 -4.87 -7.80 11.38
C ASP A 42 -5.27 -6.32 11.48
N ARG A 43 -4.35 -5.40 11.18
CA ARG A 43 -4.62 -3.95 11.13
C ARG A 43 -5.63 -3.59 10.04
N LEU A 44 -5.51 -4.18 8.85
CA LEU A 44 -6.50 -3.96 7.78
C LEU A 44 -7.88 -4.47 8.19
N ALA A 45 -7.94 -5.68 8.75
CA ALA A 45 -9.20 -6.27 9.22
C ALA A 45 -9.84 -5.44 10.33
N ALA A 46 -9.07 -4.84 11.23
CA ALA A 46 -9.57 -3.89 12.21
C ALA A 46 -10.15 -2.63 11.54
N GLY A 47 -9.42 -1.98 10.63
CA GLY A 47 -9.89 -0.78 9.94
C GLY A 47 -11.19 -0.99 9.14
N VAL A 48 -11.37 -2.18 8.54
CA VAL A 48 -12.64 -2.56 7.89
C VAL A 48 -13.77 -2.71 8.89
N ARG A 49 -13.55 -3.40 10.01
CA ARG A 49 -14.56 -3.57 11.08
C ARG A 49 -14.99 -2.23 11.69
N ASP A 50 -14.04 -1.32 11.86
CA ASP A 50 -14.25 -0.02 12.48
C ASP A 50 -14.80 1.04 11.49
N GLY A 51 -14.98 0.68 10.21
CA GLY A 51 -15.48 1.59 9.18
C GLY A 51 -14.51 2.71 8.77
N THR A 52 -13.23 2.59 9.14
CA THR A 52 -12.18 3.61 8.88
C THR A 52 -11.38 3.34 7.59
N ALA A 53 -11.63 2.21 6.92
CA ALA A 53 -10.97 1.78 5.69
C ALA A 53 -11.54 2.47 4.43
N GLU A 54 -11.40 3.79 4.33
CA GLU A 54 -11.77 4.54 3.13
C GLU A 54 -10.82 4.23 1.95
N ILE A 55 -11.39 3.92 0.77
CA ILE A 55 -10.65 3.71 -0.48
C ILE A 55 -10.93 4.89 -1.42
N ILE A 56 -9.86 5.50 -1.92
CA ILE A 56 -9.93 6.63 -2.87
C ILE A 56 -9.20 6.20 -4.15
N ASN A 57 -9.89 6.29 -5.29
CA ASN A 57 -9.36 6.00 -6.63
C ASN A 57 -9.30 7.28 -7.48
#